data_AF-A0A923R6I2-F1
#
_entry.id   AF-A0A923R6I2-F1
#
_cell.length_a   1.000
_cell.length_b   1.000
_cell.length_c   1.000
_cell.angle_alpha   90.00
_cell.angle_beta   90.00
_cell.angle_gamma   90.00
#
_symmetry.space_group_name_H-M   'P 1'
#
loop_
_entity.id
_entity.type
_entity.pdbx_description
1 polymer ?
#
loop_
_entity_poly.entity_id
_entity_poly.type
_entity_poly.pdbx_seq_one_letter_code
_entity_poly.pdbx_strand_id
1 'polypeptide(L)'
;MFELIEKIVSVVALSMVKFFFAPFLGSKLGLHYLNTFWACVLGMNLSVILFSFFGDKIKMFILSIFYRNQKKKFTPGNRRLVTIWNKYGMVGIAFLTPPLLTPPVGTLVASGFGEPRKKIVLYMLISSVLWGMVVCYIAYVLKEIPFLKGILG
;
A
#
# COMPACT_ATOMS: atom_id res chain seq x y z
N MET A 1 -16.65 -14.86 17.18
CA MET A 1 -15.23 -14.43 17.35
C MET A 1 -14.38 -14.78 16.13
N PHE A 2 -14.44 -16.03 15.63
CA PHE A 2 -13.73 -16.44 14.40
C PHE A 2 -14.06 -15.58 13.16
N GLU A 3 -15.33 -15.32 12.88
CA GLU A 3 -15.74 -14.49 11.72
C GLU A 3 -15.12 -13.08 11.72
N LEU A 4 -14.97 -12.46 12.90
CA LEU A 4 -14.38 -11.13 13.00
C LEU A 4 -12.90 -11.16 12.62
N ILE A 5 -12.18 -12.19 13.08
CA ILE A 5 -10.76 -12.38 12.80
C ILE A 5 -10.56 -12.59 11.30
N GLU A 6 -11.37 -13.44 10.67
CA GLU A 6 -11.30 -13.71 9.23
C GLU A 6 -11.51 -12.43 8.39
N LYS A 7 -12.53 -11.63 8.75
CA LYS A 7 -12.79 -10.35 8.10
C LYS A 7 -11.58 -9.41 8.24
N ILE A 8 -11.01 -9.27 9.43
CA ILE A 8 -9.83 -8.43 9.67
C ILE A 8 -8.62 -8.94 8.86
N VAL A 9 -8.37 -10.25 8.88
CA VAL A 9 -7.26 -10.87 8.14
C VAL A 9 -7.39 -10.62 6.64
N SER A 10 -8.61 -10.72 6.08
CA SER A 10 -8.85 -10.44 4.66
C SER A 10 -8.52 -8.99 4.28
N VAL A 11 -8.88 -8.02 5.15
CA VAL A 11 -8.57 -6.60 4.95
C VAL A 11 -7.07 -6.35 5.07
N VAL A 12 -6.40 -6.96 6.05
CA VAL A 12 -4.95 -6.90 6.21
C VAL A 12 -4.27 -7.42 4.94
N ALA A 13 -4.62 -8.62 4.49
CA ALA A 13 -4.04 -9.25 3.30
C ALA A 13 -4.26 -8.41 2.03
N LEU A 14 -5.47 -7.86 1.84
CA LEU A 14 -5.74 -6.99 0.69
C LEU A 14 -4.93 -5.70 0.78
N SER A 15 -4.81 -5.09 1.97
CA SER A 15 -4.07 -3.85 2.15
C SER A 15 -2.56 -3.99 1.91
N MET A 16 -1.99 -5.17 2.15
CA MET A 16 -0.58 -5.48 1.85
C MET A 16 -0.26 -5.33 0.36
N VAL A 17 -1.22 -5.66 -0.52
CA VAL A 17 -1.05 -5.66 -1.98
C VAL A 17 -1.64 -4.39 -2.60
N LYS A 18 -2.88 -4.05 -2.21
CA LYS A 18 -3.68 -2.95 -2.74
C LYS A 18 -4.38 -2.19 -1.61
N PHE A 19 -3.63 -1.35 -0.92
CA PHE A 19 -4.10 -0.50 0.18
C PHE A 19 -5.42 0.23 -0.13
N PHE A 20 -5.54 0.86 -1.30
CA PHE A 20 -6.70 1.67 -1.67
C PHE A 20 -8.04 0.90 -1.61
N PHE A 21 -8.06 -0.39 -1.96
CA PHE A 21 -9.30 -1.18 -2.00
C PHE A 21 -9.65 -1.84 -0.65
N ALA A 22 -8.71 -1.92 0.28
CA ALA A 22 -8.91 -2.62 1.55
C ALA A 22 -10.00 -1.98 2.45
N PRO A 23 -10.12 -0.64 2.55
CA PRO A 23 -11.20 -0.04 3.33
C PRO A 23 -12.60 -0.31 2.76
N PHE A 24 -12.72 -0.41 1.44
CA PHE A 24 -13.98 -0.77 0.78
C PHE A 24 -14.40 -2.20 1.11
N LEU A 25 -13.44 -3.13 1.13
CA LEU A 25 -13.69 -4.50 1.58
C LEU A 25 -14.14 -4.54 3.04
N GLY A 26 -13.45 -3.81 3.94
CA GLY A 26 -13.84 -3.75 5.35
C GLY A 26 -15.25 -3.19 5.57
N SER A 27 -15.59 -2.13 4.83
CA SER A 27 -16.92 -1.51 4.81
C SER A 27 -18.01 -2.50 4.34
N LYS A 28 -17.73 -3.27 3.26
CA LYS A 28 -18.60 -4.32 2.71
C LYS A 28 -18.77 -5.51 3.67
N LEU A 29 -17.71 -5.90 4.38
CA LEU A 29 -17.77 -6.98 5.39
C LEU A 29 -18.48 -6.56 6.68
N GLY A 30 -18.92 -5.30 6.78
CA GLY A 30 -19.63 -4.76 7.94
C GLY A 30 -18.73 -4.51 9.14
N LEU A 31 -17.42 -4.36 8.94
CA LEU A 31 -16.50 -4.05 10.04
C LEU A 31 -16.72 -2.63 10.57
N HIS A 32 -16.41 -2.43 11.85
CA HIS A 32 -16.37 -1.10 12.44
C HIS A 32 -15.23 -0.27 11.82
N TYR A 33 -15.47 1.03 11.63
CA TYR A 33 -14.53 1.97 11.01
C TYR A 33 -13.10 1.86 11.57
N LEU A 34 -12.97 1.84 12.90
CA LEU A 34 -11.65 1.73 13.55
C LEU A 34 -10.95 0.40 13.27
N ASN A 35 -11.69 -0.71 13.20
CA ASN A 35 -11.10 -2.02 12.93
C ASN A 35 -10.56 -2.08 11.51
N THR A 36 -11.30 -1.53 10.55
CA THR A 36 -10.86 -1.45 9.14
C THR A 36 -9.68 -0.49 8.98
N PHE A 37 -9.72 0.68 9.63
CA PHE A 37 -8.63 1.65 9.59
C PHE A 37 -7.32 1.03 10.10
N TRP A 38 -7.32 0.46 11.31
CA TRP A 38 -6.12 -0.15 11.88
C TRP A 38 -5.66 -1.39 11.12
N ALA A 39 -6.59 -2.22 10.61
CA ALA A 39 -6.25 -3.34 9.74
C ALA A 39 -5.51 -2.89 8.47
N CYS A 40 -5.94 -1.80 7.84
CA CYS A 40 -5.30 -1.26 6.64
C CYS A 40 -3.91 -0.69 6.95
N VAL A 41 -3.78 0.07 8.04
CA VAL A 41 -2.49 0.61 8.50
C VAL A 41 -1.52 -0.54 8.78
N LEU A 42 -1.95 -1.56 9.54
CA LEU A 42 -1.11 -2.70 9.88
C LEU A 42 -0.68 -3.50 8.64
N GLY A 43 -1.61 -3.85 7.75
CA GLY A 43 -1.25 -4.62 6.56
C GLY A 43 -0.34 -3.86 5.60
N MET A 44 -0.56 -2.56 5.40
CA MET A 44 0.36 -1.73 4.61
C MET A 44 1.77 -1.72 5.21
N ASN A 45 1.90 -1.48 6.52
CA ASN A 45 3.22 -1.42 7.17
C ASN A 45 3.90 -2.79 7.22
N LEU A 46 3.13 -3.88 7.37
CA LEU A 46 3.68 -5.23 7.31
C LEU A 46 4.27 -5.53 5.93
N SER A 47 3.58 -5.13 4.86
CA SER A 47 4.11 -5.18 3.50
C SER A 47 5.38 -4.35 3.37
N VAL A 48 5.36 -3.10 3.85
CA VAL A 48 6.53 -2.21 3.81
C VAL A 48 7.75 -2.83 4.50
N ILE A 49 7.56 -3.40 5.69
CA ILE A 49 8.63 -4.09 6.43
C ILE A 49 9.12 -5.29 5.62
N LEU A 50 8.21 -6.15 5.17
CA LEU A 50 8.55 -7.35 4.40
C LEU A 50 9.37 -7.01 3.16
N PHE A 51 8.94 -6.02 2.37
CA PHE A 51 9.68 -5.57 1.18
C PHE A 51 10.93 -4.75 1.48
N SER A 52 11.03 -4.08 2.63
CA SER A 52 12.27 -3.38 3.04
C SER A 52 13.37 -4.34 3.51
N PHE A 53 13.00 -5.48 4.10
CA PHE A 53 13.97 -6.49 4.57
C PHE A 53 14.30 -7.51 3.48
N PHE A 54 13.28 -7.99 2.77
CA PHE A 54 13.43 -9.02 1.74
C PHE A 54 13.51 -8.45 0.33
N GLY A 55 13.47 -7.13 0.16
CA GLY A 55 13.42 -6.47 -1.14
C GLY A 55 14.49 -6.93 -2.12
N ASP A 56 15.74 -7.08 -1.67
CA ASP A 56 16.83 -7.56 -2.53
C ASP A 56 16.64 -9.02 -2.94
N LYS A 57 16.22 -9.89 -2.01
CA LYS A 57 15.93 -11.30 -2.29
C LYS A 57 14.71 -11.47 -3.19
N ILE A 58 13.64 -10.71 -2.95
CA ILE A 58 12.41 -10.69 -3.74
C ILE A 58 12.71 -10.14 -5.14
N LYS A 59 13.51 -9.07 -5.24
CA LYS A 59 13.94 -8.49 -6.52
C LYS A 59 14.75 -9.51 -7.31
N MET A 60 15.70 -10.21 -6.68
CA MET A 60 16.45 -11.29 -7.34
C MET A 60 15.55 -12.46 -7.75
N PHE A 61 14.60 -12.86 -6.92
CA PHE A 61 13.65 -13.94 -7.22
C PHE A 61 12.70 -13.56 -8.38
N ILE A 62 12.09 -12.38 -8.34
CA ILE A 62 11.23 -11.85 -9.41
C ILE A 62 12.04 -11.65 -10.70
N LEU A 63 13.25 -11.09 -10.62
CA LEU A 63 14.12 -10.95 -11.80
C LEU A 63 14.51 -12.32 -12.36
N SER A 64 14.78 -13.32 -11.52
CA SER A 64 15.12 -14.67 -11.98
C SER A 64 13.96 -15.39 -12.66
N ILE A 65 12.71 -15.11 -12.25
CA ILE A 65 11.51 -15.76 -12.77
C ILE A 65 10.96 -15.02 -14.01
N PHE A 66 10.91 -13.69 -13.98
CA PHE A 66 10.27 -12.88 -15.04
C PHE A 66 11.24 -12.21 -16.00
N TYR A 67 12.51 -12.01 -15.64
CA TYR A 67 13.40 -11.08 -16.34
C TYR A 67 14.83 -11.62 -16.50
N ARG A 68 14.97 -12.74 -17.23
CA ARG A 68 16.28 -13.29 -17.60
C ARG A 68 17.06 -12.44 -18.63
N ASN A 69 16.45 -11.41 -19.26
CA ASN A 69 17.02 -10.79 -20.47
C ASN A 69 16.69 -9.30 -20.79
N GLN A 70 16.29 -8.43 -19.87
CA GLN A 70 16.00 -7.02 -20.25
C GLN A 70 16.96 -5.99 -19.65
N LYS A 71 17.61 -5.26 -20.56
CA LYS A 71 18.38 -4.02 -20.35
C LYS A 71 17.57 -2.99 -19.57
N LYS A 72 18.26 -2.13 -18.81
CA LYS A 72 17.70 -0.97 -18.07
C LYS A 72 16.74 -0.17 -18.96
N LYS A 73 15.44 -0.44 -18.88
CA LYS A 73 14.42 0.32 -19.61
C LYS A 73 14.04 1.54 -18.80
N PHE A 74 14.53 2.70 -19.22
CA PHE A 74 13.99 4.00 -18.84
C PHE A 74 12.59 4.15 -19.44
N THR A 75 11.61 3.48 -18.85
CA THR A 75 10.20 3.69 -19.20
C THR A 75 9.76 5.08 -18.73
N PRO A 76 8.74 5.68 -19.37
CA PRO A 76 8.20 6.96 -18.92
C PRO A 76 7.73 6.94 -17.46
N GLY A 77 7.27 5.78 -16.95
CA GLY A 77 6.96 5.57 -15.53
C GLY A 77 8.19 5.69 -14.62
N ASN A 78 9.30 5.03 -14.97
CA ASN A 78 10.55 5.14 -14.20
C ASN A 78 11.11 6.57 -14.22
N ARG A 79 10.99 7.29 -15.35
CA ARG A 79 11.41 8.71 -15.42
C ARG A 79 10.61 9.58 -14.45
N ARG A 80 9.29 9.40 -14.37
CA ARG A 80 8.44 10.14 -13.41
C ARG A 80 8.84 9.87 -11.96
N LEU A 81 9.11 8.61 -11.60
CA LEU A 81 9.58 8.23 -10.26
C LEU A 81 10.90 8.93 -9.90
N VAL A 82 11.85 8.96 -10.84
CA VAL A 82 13.14 9.67 -10.65
C VAL A 82 12.93 11.17 -10.51
N THR A 83 12.04 11.79 -11.30
CA THR A 83 11.72 13.22 -11.18
C THR A 83 11.08 13.55 -9.83
N ILE A 84 10.14 12.72 -9.36
CA ILE A 84 9.50 12.88 -8.05
C ILE A 84 10.55 12.75 -6.94
N TRP A 85 11.44 11.75 -7.02
CA TRP A 85 12.53 11.56 -6.07
C TRP A 85 13.46 12.78 -6.03
N ASN A 86 13.91 13.27 -7.18
CA ASN A 86 14.81 14.43 -7.25
C ASN A 86 14.17 15.71 -6.70
N LYS A 87 12.83 15.85 -6.76
CA LYS A 87 12.13 17.05 -6.32
C LYS A 87 11.64 16.99 -4.87
N TYR A 88 11.22 15.82 -4.39
CA TYR A 88 10.52 15.65 -3.11
C TYR A 88 11.08 14.53 -2.22
N GLY A 89 12.08 13.77 -2.69
CA GLY A 89 12.73 12.70 -1.95
C GLY A 89 11.77 11.61 -1.45
N MET A 90 12.07 11.06 -0.27
CA MET A 90 11.29 10.00 0.37
C MET A 90 9.86 10.44 0.72
N VAL A 91 9.66 11.71 1.09
CA VAL A 91 8.33 12.24 1.45
C VAL A 91 7.39 12.17 0.25
N GLY A 92 7.86 12.59 -0.93
CA GLY A 92 7.06 12.54 -2.15
C GLY A 92 6.71 11.11 -2.56
N ILE A 93 7.65 10.18 -2.46
CA ILE A 93 7.38 8.76 -2.77
C ILE A 93 6.36 8.19 -1.78
N ALA A 94 6.57 8.37 -0.48
CA ALA A 94 5.67 7.84 0.54
C ALA A 94 4.25 8.40 0.39
N PHE A 95 4.10 9.69 0.08
CA PHE A 95 2.79 10.32 -0.10
C PHE A 95 2.06 9.85 -1.36
N LEU A 96 2.79 9.64 -2.47
CA LEU A 96 2.22 9.14 -3.72
C LEU A 96 1.99 7.63 -3.73
N THR A 97 2.47 6.91 -2.72
CA THR A 97 2.33 5.45 -2.63
C THR A 97 0.86 5.05 -2.47
N PRO A 98 0.17 5.32 -1.36
CA PRO A 98 -1.19 4.79 -1.14
C PRO A 98 -2.20 5.00 -2.29
N PRO A 99 -2.22 6.15 -3.00
CA PRO A 99 -3.13 6.35 -4.14
C PRO A 99 -2.58 5.90 -5.51
N LEU A 100 -1.26 5.85 -5.73
CA LEU A 100 -0.67 5.69 -7.07
C LEU A 100 0.33 4.52 -7.19
N LEU A 101 1.12 4.23 -6.15
CA LEU A 101 2.09 3.15 -6.13
C LEU A 101 1.74 2.15 -5.04
N THR A 102 1.57 0.87 -5.37
CA THR A 102 1.31 -0.11 -4.32
C THR A 102 2.43 -0.11 -3.26
N PRO A 103 2.14 -0.36 -1.97
CA PRO A 103 3.15 -0.36 -0.91
C PRO A 103 4.43 -1.18 -1.23
N PRO A 104 4.33 -2.35 -1.90
CA PRO A 104 5.50 -3.09 -2.40
C PRO A 104 6.36 -2.29 -3.39
N VAL A 105 5.75 -1.56 -4.31
CA VAL A 105 6.47 -0.80 -5.33
C VAL A 105 7.14 0.42 -4.70
N GLY A 106 6.43 1.17 -3.87
CA GLY A 106 6.99 2.35 -3.17
C GLY A 106 8.20 2.00 -2.31
N THR A 107 8.16 0.85 -1.62
CA THR A 107 9.29 0.37 -0.80
C THR A 107 10.48 -0.12 -1.62
N LEU A 108 10.25 -0.88 -2.69
CA LEU A 108 11.33 -1.31 -3.58
C LEU A 108 12.04 -0.13 -4.24
N VAL A 109 11.30 0.92 -4.61
CA VAL A 109 11.86 2.14 -5.18
C VAL A 109 12.69 2.88 -4.14
N ALA A 110 12.15 3.11 -2.94
CA ALA A 110 12.87 3.78 -1.85
C ALA A 110 14.14 3.04 -1.42
N SER A 111 14.06 1.72 -1.29
CA SER A 111 15.23 0.86 -1.00
C SER A 111 16.23 0.89 -2.15
N GLY A 112 15.77 0.93 -3.41
CA GLY A 112 16.62 1.04 -4.59
C GLY A 112 17.37 2.36 -4.71
N PHE A 113 16.85 3.45 -4.13
CA PHE A 113 17.55 4.72 -4.01
C PHE A 113 18.50 4.79 -2.79
N GLY A 114 18.58 3.73 -1.99
CA GLY A 114 19.51 3.63 -0.85
C GLY A 114 19.03 4.30 0.44
N GLU A 115 17.75 4.63 0.57
CA GLU A 115 17.22 5.23 1.79
C GLU A 115 17.30 4.23 2.96
N PRO A 116 17.72 4.65 4.18
CA PRO A 116 17.76 3.75 5.32
C PRO A 116 16.37 3.24 5.67
N ARG A 117 16.28 1.92 5.90
CA ARG A 117 15.04 1.18 6.19
C ARG A 117 14.16 1.84 7.26
N LYS A 118 14.77 2.36 8.33
CA LYS A 118 14.07 3.06 9.41
C LYS A 118 13.27 4.26 8.90
N LYS A 119 13.85 5.06 8.00
CA LYS A 119 13.15 6.20 7.39
C LYS A 119 12.04 5.73 6.47
N ILE A 120 12.28 4.71 5.63
CA ILE A 120 11.24 4.14 4.74
C ILE A 120 10.01 3.72 5.57
N VAL A 121 10.21 2.95 6.63
CA VAL A 121 9.12 2.48 7.50
C VAL A 121 8.42 3.67 8.17
N LEU A 122 9.16 4.64 8.71
CA LEU A 122 8.58 5.80 9.38
C LEU A 122 7.71 6.66 8.44
N TYR A 123 8.23 7.00 7.26
CA TYR A 123 7.48 7.80 6.28
C TYR A 123 6.27 7.05 5.71
N MET A 124 6.40 5.73 5.49
CA MET A 124 5.27 4.90 5.07
C MET A 124 4.21 4.76 6.16
N LEU A 125 4.61 4.68 7.44
CA LEU A 125 3.67 4.66 8.56
C LEU A 125 2.85 5.95 8.62
N ILE A 126 3.52 7.12 8.56
CA ILE A 126 2.85 8.42 8.54
C ILE A 126 1.90 8.52 7.33
N SER A 127 2.36 8.11 6.15
CA SER A 127 1.54 8.11 4.94
C SER A 127 0.33 7.16 5.05
N SER A 128 0.52 5.97 5.63
CA SER A 128 -0.55 4.98 5.82
C SER A 128 -1.66 5.49 6.73
N VAL A 129 -1.30 6.25 7.76
CA VAL A 129 -2.24 6.84 8.71
C VAL A 129 -3.02 7.96 8.03
N LEU A 130 -2.33 8.88 7.36
CA LEU A 130 -2.95 9.99 6.64
C LEU A 130 -3.92 9.51 5.55
N TRP A 131 -3.44 8.65 4.65
CA TRP A 131 -4.28 8.11 3.57
C TRP A 131 -5.31 7.11 4.08
N GLY A 132 -4.99 6.35 5.13
CA GLY A 132 -5.94 5.44 5.77
C GLY A 132 -7.16 6.18 6.28
N MET A 133 -6.98 7.35 6.90
CA MET A 133 -8.10 8.17 7.36
C MET A 133 -8.96 8.63 6.18
N VAL A 134 -8.33 9.16 5.13
CA VAL A 134 -9.05 9.67 3.94
C VAL A 134 -9.81 8.56 3.21
N VAL A 135 -9.15 7.46 2.87
CA VAL A 135 -9.76 6.38 2.06
C VAL A 135 -10.78 5.59 2.89
N CYS A 136 -10.52 5.36 4.17
CA CYS A 136 -11.48 4.70 5.06
C CYS A 136 -12.71 5.58 5.27
N TYR A 137 -12.53 6.89 5.48
CA TYR A 137 -13.66 7.82 5.57
C TYR A 137 -14.52 7.79 4.29
N ILE A 138 -13.89 7.90 3.12
CA ILE A 138 -14.57 7.80 1.82
C ILE A 138 -15.34 6.47 1.70
N ALA A 139 -14.71 5.34 2.02
CA ALA A 139 -15.34 4.02 1.89
C ALA A 139 -16.57 3.83 2.80
N TYR A 140 -16.59 4.47 3.97
CA TYR A 140 -17.72 4.40 4.90
C TYR A 140 -18.82 5.41 4.57
N VAL A 141 -18.47 6.62 4.13
CA VAL A 141 -19.47 7.58 3.62
C VAL A 141 -20.16 7.04 2.37
N LEU A 142 -19.41 6.43 1.45
CA LEU A 142 -19.98 5.83 0.22
C LEU A 142 -20.93 4.66 0.52
N LYS A 143 -20.78 3.97 1.66
CA LYS A 143 -21.70 2.91 2.09
C LYS A 143 -23.08 3.47 2.47
N GLU A 144 -23.14 4.70 2.96
CA GLU A 144 -24.40 5.34 3.34
C GLU A 144 -25.22 5.84 2.13
N ILE A 145 -24.58 5.98 0.96
CA ILE A 145 -25.26 6.42 -0.26
C ILE A 145 -26.19 5.30 -0.78
N PRO A 146 -27.51 5.56 -0.91
CA PRO A 146 -28.51 4.54 -1.27
C PRO A 146 -28.21 3.82 -2.59
N PHE A 147 -27.61 4.51 -3.56
CA PHE A 147 -27.27 3.99 -4.88
C PHE A 147 -26.18 2.90 -4.85
N LEU A 148 -25.23 2.99 -3.92
CA LEU A 148 -24.12 2.03 -3.77
C LEU A 148 -24.43 0.90 -2.78
N LYS A 149 -25.51 1.03 -2.02
CA LYS A 149 -25.99 0.04 -1.05
C LYS A 149 -26.29 -1.32 -1.70
N GLY A 150 -26.64 -1.35 -2.99
CA GLY A 150 -26.86 -2.59 -3.76
C GLY A 150 -25.59 -3.29 -4.27
N ILE A 151 -24.44 -2.61 -4.29
CA ILE A 151 -23.14 -3.17 -4.75
C ILE A 151 -22.25 -3.54 -3.56
N LEU A 152 -22.37 -2.78 -2.47
CA LEU A 152 -21.57 -2.90 -1.24
C LEU A 152 -22.33 -3.51 -0.06
N GLY A 153 -23.64 -3.74 -0.20
CA GLY A 153 -24.46 -4.50 0.75
C GLY A 153 -24.31 -6.00 0.60
#